data_AF-A0A7K3FZ78-F1
#
_entry.id   AF-A0A7K3FZ78-F1
#
_cell.length_a   1.000
_cell.length_b   1.000
_cell.length_c   1.000
_cell.angle_alpha   90.00
_cell.angle_beta   90.00
_cell.angle_gamma   90.00
#
_symmetry.space_group_name_H-M   'P 1'
#
loop_
_entity.id
_entity.type
_entity.pdbx_description
1 polymer ?
#
loop_
_entity_poly.entity_id
_entity_poly.type
_entity_poly.pdbx_seq_one_letter_code
_entity_poly.pdbx_strand_id
1 'polypeptide(L)'
;MNYNTKRRIAALLAVPVLLITAACGSDSGKDTAEGTVAEVKGKFGAQPDVVVPKDAKAADKTVIETVTEGSGATVKKGDFVRLDWTVEKWQEDKPLGGTWAQQTPDAKGAHPQAVERLGQPSQQLPEKVLNAVDGKKVGSRVLVQGTAGDLVGENLNPQSGLKATDTLVWVVDVAGAAAVDSKAEAKGTQAAPEAGMPEVKAPSQAAATITVPKGQKAPTELKQQVLIKGTGPKVEAGQGLIAQYTGVKWEDGKKFDSSWDHGGATAFQIGTGSVIQGWDKALVGKNVGDRVLLVIPPALAYGSNPSSELAKNTLVFSVDILGVA
;
A
#
# COMPACT_ATOMS: atom_id res chain seq x y z
N MET A 1 66.80 -33.96 37.77
CA MET A 1 66.36 -32.58 37.46
C MET A 1 64.84 -32.61 37.37
N ASN A 2 64.12 -32.67 38.49
CA ASN A 2 63.69 -31.55 39.36
C ASN A 2 62.99 -30.40 38.63
N TYR A 3 61.65 -30.45 38.71
CA TYR A 3 60.67 -29.39 38.99
C TYR A 3 60.91 -27.97 38.45
N ASN A 4 59.95 -27.47 37.67
CA ASN A 4 59.03 -26.49 38.25
C ASN A 4 57.76 -26.24 37.41
N THR A 5 56.64 -26.63 38.03
CA THR A 5 55.27 -26.27 37.72
C THR A 5 55.05 -24.77 37.93
N LYS A 6 54.44 -24.06 36.97
CA LYS A 6 53.74 -22.80 37.25
C LYS A 6 52.35 -22.82 36.61
N ARG A 7 51.38 -23.25 37.42
CA ARG A 7 49.96 -22.89 37.27
C ARG A 7 49.84 -21.37 37.38
N ARG A 8 49.24 -20.72 36.39
CA ARG A 8 48.72 -19.36 36.53
C ARG A 8 47.20 -19.44 36.58
N ILE A 9 46.68 -19.21 37.77
CA ILE A 9 45.28 -19.03 38.10
C ILE A 9 44.84 -17.71 37.43
N ALA A 10 43.94 -17.78 36.46
CA ALA A 10 43.19 -16.62 36.01
C ALA A 10 42.01 -16.45 36.96
N ALA A 11 42.03 -15.35 37.71
CA ALA A 11 40.97 -14.95 38.63
C ALA A 11 39.71 -14.55 37.83
N LEU A 12 38.59 -15.20 38.14
CA LEU A 12 37.25 -14.76 37.78
C LEU A 12 36.94 -13.46 38.52
N LEU A 13 36.99 -12.34 37.81
CA LEU A 13 36.43 -11.07 38.27
C LEU A 13 34.92 -11.08 37.99
N ALA A 14 34.13 -11.42 39.01
CA ALA A 14 32.70 -11.14 39.02
C ALA A 14 32.49 -9.62 39.10
N VAL A 15 31.98 -9.03 38.02
CA VAL A 15 31.54 -7.63 38.01
C VAL A 15 30.08 -7.61 38.47
N PRO A 16 29.74 -6.95 39.60
CA PRO A 16 28.35 -6.75 39.97
C PRO A 16 27.75 -5.70 39.04
N VAL A 17 26.76 -6.11 38.24
CA VAL A 17 25.93 -5.21 37.45
C VAL A 17 25.08 -4.39 38.42
N LEU A 18 25.50 -3.14 38.64
CA LEU A 18 24.74 -2.14 39.40
C LEU A 18 23.71 -1.52 38.46
N LEU A 19 22.44 -1.89 38.65
CA LEU A 19 21.29 -1.15 38.14
C LEU A 19 21.26 0.23 38.80
N ILE A 20 21.52 1.28 38.02
CA ILE A 20 21.22 2.66 38.42
C ILE A 20 20.08 3.15 37.54
N THR A 21 18.91 3.24 38.17
CA THR A 21 17.76 4.03 37.69
C THR A 21 18.16 5.50 37.68
N ALA A 22 18.22 6.10 36.49
CA ALA A 22 18.25 7.54 36.31
C ALA A 22 16.96 7.98 35.63
N ALA A 23 15.93 8.20 36.45
CA ALA A 23 14.81 9.05 36.10
C ALA A 23 15.20 10.50 36.40
N CYS A 24 15.29 11.33 35.37
CA CYS A 24 15.13 12.78 35.46
C CYS A 24 14.36 13.20 34.22
N GLY A 25 13.13 13.65 34.45
CA GLY A 25 12.21 14.08 33.42
C GLY A 25 12.48 15.50 32.93
N SER A 26 12.00 15.75 31.72
CA SER A 26 11.46 17.06 31.34
C SER A 26 9.99 16.84 30.97
N ASP A 27 9.17 17.63 31.65
CA ASP A 27 7.73 17.61 31.76
C ASP A 27 6.98 17.79 30.43
N SER A 28 6.15 16.80 30.11
CA SER A 28 4.97 16.94 29.25
C SER A 28 4.06 15.77 29.62
N GLY A 29 2.96 16.03 30.32
CA GLY A 29 2.05 15.03 30.89
C GLY A 29 1.79 13.85 29.94
N LYS A 30 2.34 12.68 30.27
CA LYS A 30 2.03 11.40 29.62
C LYS A 30 1.01 10.69 30.49
N ASP A 31 -0.24 10.71 30.05
CA ASP A 31 -1.20 9.65 30.36
C ASP A 31 -0.58 8.32 29.91
N THR A 32 0.10 7.60 30.81
CA THR A 32 0.57 6.24 30.53
C THR A 32 -0.63 5.32 30.54
N ALA A 33 -0.92 4.66 29.41
CA ALA A 33 -1.97 3.63 29.36
C ALA A 33 -1.70 2.55 30.41
N GLU A 34 -2.73 2.12 31.13
CA GLU A 34 -2.63 1.01 32.08
C GLU A 34 -2.93 -0.30 31.35
N GLY A 35 -2.11 -1.33 31.58
CA GLY A 35 -2.30 -2.66 30.98
C GLY A 35 -1.19 -3.06 30.01
N THR A 36 -1.42 -4.17 29.29
CA THR A 36 -0.39 -4.84 28.48
C THR A 36 -0.52 -4.48 27.00
N VAL A 37 0.61 -4.22 26.35
CA VAL A 37 0.72 -4.08 24.89
C VAL A 37 1.25 -5.39 24.33
N ALA A 38 0.71 -5.84 23.19
CA ALA A 38 1.18 -7.04 22.52
C ALA A 38 2.64 -6.88 22.05
N GLU A 39 3.43 -7.93 22.15
CA GLU A 39 4.78 -7.96 21.57
C GLU A 39 4.68 -8.35 20.10
N VAL A 40 5.42 -7.65 19.22
CA VAL A 40 5.42 -7.93 17.78
C VAL A 40 6.78 -8.43 17.34
N LYS A 41 6.82 -9.64 16.79
CA LYS A 41 8.03 -10.33 16.32
C LYS A 41 8.05 -10.48 14.80
N GLY A 42 9.19 -10.91 14.30
CA GLY A 42 9.41 -11.20 12.89
C GLY A 42 10.15 -10.10 12.14
N LYS A 43 10.59 -10.44 10.92
CA LYS A 43 11.31 -9.52 10.03
C LYS A 43 10.32 -8.57 9.36
N PHE A 44 10.72 -7.31 9.17
CA PHE A 44 9.98 -6.36 8.32
C PHE A 44 9.70 -6.94 6.93
N GLY A 45 8.48 -6.73 6.42
CA GLY A 45 8.01 -7.24 5.13
C GLY A 45 7.62 -8.72 5.12
N ALA A 46 7.87 -9.45 6.21
CA ALA A 46 7.28 -10.77 6.44
C ALA A 46 6.09 -10.64 7.41
N GLN A 47 5.13 -11.57 7.32
CA GLN A 47 3.99 -11.61 8.23
C GLN A 47 4.50 -11.61 9.68
N PRO A 48 4.09 -10.61 10.50
CA PRO A 48 4.51 -10.52 11.89
C PRO A 48 3.89 -11.65 12.72
N ASP A 49 4.57 -11.99 13.81
CA ASP A 49 4.04 -12.85 14.87
C ASP A 49 3.64 -11.96 16.06
N VAL A 50 2.36 -11.93 16.38
CA VAL A 50 1.80 -11.11 17.47
C VAL A 50 1.68 -11.97 18.72
N VAL A 51 2.42 -11.61 19.76
CA VAL A 51 2.50 -12.38 21.00
C VAL A 51 1.80 -11.61 22.12
N VAL A 52 0.68 -12.17 22.58
CA VAL A 52 -0.05 -11.68 23.74
C VAL A 52 0.26 -12.58 24.94
N PRO A 53 0.79 -12.04 26.06
CA PRO A 53 1.03 -12.84 27.25
C PRO A 53 -0.26 -13.47 27.77
N LYS A 54 -0.19 -14.75 28.17
CA LYS A 54 -1.33 -15.48 28.70
C LYS A 54 -1.91 -14.78 29.93
N ASP A 55 -3.24 -14.70 29.99
CA ASP A 55 -4.00 -14.08 31.08
C ASP A 55 -3.75 -12.56 31.27
N ALA A 56 -3.02 -11.92 30.35
CA ALA A 56 -2.79 -10.48 30.40
C ALA A 56 -4.04 -9.69 30.02
N LYS A 57 -4.26 -8.59 30.75
CA LYS A 57 -5.23 -7.57 30.38
C LYS A 57 -4.61 -6.62 29.37
N ALA A 58 -5.30 -6.41 28.25
CA ALA A 58 -4.93 -5.41 27.27
C ALA A 58 -4.88 -4.01 27.89
N ALA A 59 -4.10 -3.12 27.27
CA ALA A 59 -4.12 -1.70 27.57
C ALA A 59 -5.56 -1.13 27.54
N ASP A 60 -5.89 -0.29 28.51
CA ASP A 60 -7.20 0.32 28.70
C ASP A 60 -7.52 1.43 27.68
N LYS A 61 -6.47 1.98 27.06
CA LYS A 61 -6.52 2.99 26.00
C LYS A 61 -5.91 2.45 24.71
N THR A 62 -6.24 3.10 23.59
CA THR A 62 -5.59 2.82 22.31
C THR A 62 -4.11 3.18 22.38
N VAL A 63 -3.26 2.25 21.99
CA VAL A 63 -1.80 2.36 21.96
C VAL A 63 -1.33 2.34 20.52
N ILE A 64 -0.48 3.30 20.16
CA ILE A 64 0.25 3.33 18.89
C ILE A 64 1.74 3.24 19.22
N GLU A 65 2.39 2.18 18.77
CA GLU A 65 3.80 1.93 19.02
C GLU A 65 4.56 1.77 17.70
N THR A 66 5.73 2.38 17.61
CA THR A 66 6.66 2.09 16.50
C THR A 66 7.57 0.95 16.94
N VAL A 67 7.20 -0.27 16.53
CA VAL A 67 7.91 -1.51 16.88
C VAL A 67 9.31 -1.52 16.26
N THR A 68 9.40 -1.11 14.99
CA THR A 68 10.67 -0.96 14.28
C THR A 68 10.63 0.37 13.55
N GLU A 69 11.66 1.20 13.75
CA GLU A 69 11.81 2.48 13.03
C GLU A 69 12.46 2.24 11.67
N GLY A 70 11.81 2.75 10.62
CA GLY A 70 12.32 2.74 9.25
C GLY A 70 13.43 3.76 9.03
N SER A 71 14.09 3.69 7.88
CA SER A 71 15.14 4.65 7.48
C SER A 71 14.80 5.45 6.23
N GLY A 72 13.65 5.18 5.60
CA GLY A 72 13.20 5.87 4.41
C GLY A 72 12.54 7.23 4.70
N ALA A 73 11.85 7.76 3.69
CA ALA A 73 11.16 9.03 3.78
C ALA A 73 10.08 9.02 4.87
N THR A 74 9.90 10.15 5.55
CA THR A 74 8.80 10.35 6.49
C THR A 74 7.48 10.50 5.74
N VAL A 75 6.51 9.67 6.09
CA VAL A 75 5.13 9.71 5.62
C VAL A 75 4.42 10.93 6.20
N LYS A 76 3.61 11.58 5.37
CA LYS A 76 2.80 12.74 5.76
C LYS A 76 1.36 12.57 5.30
N LYS A 77 0.44 13.24 6.00
CA LYS A 77 -0.96 13.37 5.54
C LYS A 77 -1.02 13.82 4.07
N GLY A 78 -1.84 13.12 3.28
CA GLY A 78 -2.03 13.35 1.85
C GLY A 78 -1.11 12.52 0.95
N ASP A 79 -0.05 11.93 1.49
CA ASP A 79 0.82 11.01 0.73
C ASP A 79 0.06 9.74 0.34
N PHE A 80 0.46 9.18 -0.80
CA PHE A 80 0.13 7.80 -1.13
C PHE A 80 1.09 6.88 -0.40
N VAL A 81 0.56 5.85 0.24
CA VAL A 81 1.33 4.88 1.02
C VAL A 81 1.04 3.48 0.51
N ARG A 82 2.08 2.65 0.45
CA ARG A 82 1.98 1.21 0.21
C ARG A 82 2.23 0.49 1.53
N LEU A 83 1.26 -0.28 1.97
CA LEU A 83 1.22 -0.87 3.30
C LEU A 83 1.01 -2.37 3.23
N ASP A 84 1.73 -3.06 4.10
CA ASP A 84 1.39 -4.41 4.52
C ASP A 84 0.72 -4.33 5.89
N TRP A 85 -0.31 -5.14 6.13
CA TRP A 85 -0.99 -5.13 7.42
C TRP A 85 -1.60 -6.47 7.79
N THR A 86 -1.71 -6.72 9.09
CA THR A 86 -2.48 -7.82 9.67
C THR A 86 -3.23 -7.33 10.89
N VAL A 87 -4.34 -7.99 11.21
CA VAL A 87 -5.11 -7.73 12.43
C VAL A 87 -5.43 -9.04 13.12
N GLU A 88 -5.19 -9.07 14.42
CA GLU A 88 -5.52 -10.19 15.31
C GLU A 88 -6.41 -9.71 16.45
N LYS A 89 -7.26 -10.61 16.94
CA LYS A 89 -7.99 -10.35 18.18
C LYS A 89 -7.12 -10.75 19.37
N TRP A 90 -7.16 -9.94 20.41
CA TRP A 90 -6.41 -10.20 21.65
C TRP A 90 -6.69 -11.61 22.20
N GLN A 91 -5.61 -12.36 22.51
CA GLN A 91 -5.64 -13.76 22.95
C GLN A 91 -6.19 -14.78 21.93
N GLU A 92 -6.33 -14.40 20.66
CA GLU A 92 -6.55 -15.33 19.55
C GLU A 92 -5.26 -15.36 18.70
N ASP A 93 -4.70 -16.55 18.48
CA ASP A 93 -3.42 -16.77 17.79
C ASP A 93 -3.54 -16.80 16.25
N LYS A 94 -4.70 -16.39 15.73
CA LYS A 94 -5.02 -16.42 14.31
C LYS A 94 -5.39 -15.03 13.80
N PRO A 95 -4.77 -14.58 12.70
CA PRO A 95 -5.19 -13.37 12.01
C PRO A 95 -6.65 -13.41 11.58
N LEU A 96 -7.36 -12.32 11.85
CA LEU A 96 -8.71 -12.08 11.33
C LEU A 96 -8.66 -11.64 9.86
N GLY A 97 -7.56 -11.01 9.44
CA GLY A 97 -7.33 -10.54 8.08
C GLY A 97 -5.98 -9.86 7.92
N GLY A 98 -5.59 -9.62 6.67
CA GLY A 98 -4.34 -8.95 6.34
C GLY A 98 -3.92 -9.14 4.88
N THR A 99 -2.92 -8.37 4.45
CA THR A 99 -2.33 -8.43 3.11
C THR A 99 -1.62 -9.77 2.85
N TRP A 100 -1.06 -10.39 3.89
CA TRP A 100 -0.45 -11.72 3.79
C TRP A 100 -1.46 -12.86 3.67
N ALA A 101 -2.69 -12.70 4.18
CA ALA A 101 -3.71 -13.73 4.14
C ALA A 101 -4.26 -13.99 2.72
N GLN A 102 -3.97 -13.09 1.78
CA GLN A 102 -4.41 -13.18 0.38
C GLN A 102 -3.43 -13.95 -0.52
N GLN A 103 -2.32 -14.48 0.02
CA GLN A 103 -1.39 -15.27 -0.78
C GLN A 103 -2.01 -16.63 -1.16
N THR A 104 -2.14 -16.89 -2.47
CA THR A 104 -2.39 -18.25 -2.96
C THR A 104 -1.06 -19.01 -3.07
N PRO A 105 -1.03 -20.33 -2.79
CA PRO A 105 0.22 -21.12 -2.82
C PRO A 105 0.99 -21.08 -4.14
N ASP A 106 0.31 -20.75 -5.25
CA ASP A 106 0.89 -20.70 -6.60
C ASP A 106 1.22 -19.28 -7.10
N ALA A 107 1.09 -18.26 -6.24
CA ALA A 107 1.35 -16.88 -6.61
C ALA A 107 2.85 -16.66 -6.91
N LYS A 108 3.22 -16.76 -8.19
CA LYS A 108 4.52 -16.32 -8.70
C LYS A 108 4.47 -14.79 -8.88
N GLY A 109 4.72 -14.04 -7.81
CA GLY A 109 4.73 -12.57 -7.86
C GLY A 109 4.88 -11.92 -6.48
N ALA A 110 4.95 -10.59 -6.45
CA ALA A 110 4.80 -9.85 -5.21
C ALA A 110 3.38 -10.07 -4.66
N HIS A 111 3.24 -10.20 -3.34
CA HIS A 111 1.91 -10.38 -2.74
C HIS A 111 1.10 -9.08 -2.76
N PRO A 112 -0.23 -9.16 -2.71
CA PRO A 112 -1.07 -7.98 -2.65
C PRO A 112 -0.76 -7.14 -1.41
N GLN A 113 -0.67 -5.82 -1.58
CA GLN A 113 -0.43 -4.82 -0.54
C GLN A 113 -1.51 -3.76 -0.65
N ALA A 114 -1.83 -3.12 0.46
CA ALA A 114 -2.73 -1.98 0.45
C ALA A 114 -2.01 -0.77 -0.18
N VAL A 115 -2.69 -0.05 -1.06
CA VAL A 115 -2.19 1.22 -1.60
C VAL A 115 -3.25 2.26 -1.28
N GLU A 116 -2.93 3.17 -0.37
CA GLU A 116 -3.88 4.07 0.27
C GLU A 116 -3.42 5.52 0.15
N ARG A 117 -4.35 6.46 0.35
CA ARG A 117 -3.99 7.88 0.48
C ARG A 117 -4.27 8.35 1.90
N LEU A 118 -3.23 8.80 2.59
CA LEU A 118 -3.32 9.12 4.01
C LEU A 118 -4.27 10.30 4.24
N GLY A 119 -5.20 10.15 5.17
CA GLY A 119 -6.26 11.13 5.44
C GLY A 119 -7.43 11.10 4.44
N GLN A 120 -7.57 10.04 3.64
CA GLN A 120 -8.80 9.73 2.91
C GLN A 120 -9.44 8.44 3.46
N PRO A 121 -10.76 8.25 3.28
CA PRO A 121 -11.41 7.00 3.67
C PRO A 121 -10.79 5.80 2.95
N SER A 122 -10.50 4.73 3.70
CA SER A 122 -10.03 3.45 3.17
C SER A 122 -11.12 2.39 3.33
N GLN A 123 -11.22 1.50 2.35
CA GLN A 123 -12.07 0.31 2.42
C GLN A 123 -11.36 -0.88 3.09
N GLN A 124 -10.03 -0.80 3.25
CA GLN A 124 -9.20 -1.90 3.76
C GLN A 124 -8.80 -1.72 5.22
N LEU A 125 -8.51 -0.48 5.63
CA LEU A 125 -8.06 -0.16 6.99
C LEU A 125 -8.99 0.85 7.66
N PRO A 126 -9.28 0.70 8.96
CA PRO A 126 -9.91 1.75 9.73
C PRO A 126 -9.07 3.04 9.72
N GLU A 127 -9.72 4.20 9.68
CA GLU A 127 -9.02 5.49 9.54
C GLU A 127 -8.00 5.75 10.65
N LYS A 128 -8.28 5.35 11.90
CA LYS A 128 -7.33 5.48 13.02
C LYS A 128 -6.07 4.63 12.81
N VAL A 129 -6.22 3.43 12.25
CA VAL A 129 -5.11 2.52 11.95
C VAL A 129 -4.30 3.08 10.78
N LEU A 130 -4.96 3.48 9.70
CA LEU A 130 -4.30 4.10 8.55
C LEU A 130 -3.53 5.35 8.97
N ASN A 131 -4.13 6.26 9.75
CA ASN A 131 -3.48 7.49 10.17
C ASN A 131 -2.35 7.29 11.21
N ALA A 132 -2.21 6.11 11.82
CA ALA A 132 -1.13 5.84 12.77
C ALA A 132 0.27 5.87 12.13
N VAL A 133 0.35 5.68 10.81
CA VAL A 133 1.61 5.78 10.07
C VAL A 133 2.02 7.23 9.75
N ASP A 134 1.19 8.23 10.04
CA ASP A 134 1.57 9.64 9.89
C ASP A 134 2.81 9.97 10.75
N GLY A 135 3.76 10.65 10.13
CA GLY A 135 5.06 10.96 10.73
C GLY A 135 6.03 9.77 10.87
N LYS A 136 5.64 8.54 10.51
CA LYS A 136 6.54 7.37 10.52
C LYS A 136 7.38 7.33 9.25
N LYS A 137 8.50 6.63 9.28
CA LYS A 137 9.36 6.47 8.11
C LYS A 137 8.98 5.24 7.29
N VAL A 138 9.19 5.30 5.98
CA VAL A 138 9.20 4.09 5.15
C VAL A 138 10.21 3.08 5.70
N GLY A 139 9.79 1.83 5.80
CA GLY A 139 10.50 0.75 6.49
C GLY A 139 10.10 0.56 7.96
N SER A 140 9.18 1.38 8.50
CA SER A 140 8.71 1.23 9.88
C SER A 140 7.65 0.14 10.00
N ARG A 141 7.67 -0.56 11.14
CA ARG A 141 6.58 -1.42 11.61
C ARG A 141 5.87 -0.73 12.76
N VAL A 142 4.56 -0.57 12.66
CA VAL A 142 3.71 0.15 13.62
C VAL A 142 2.68 -0.82 14.18
N LEU A 143 2.57 -0.87 15.50
CA LEU A 143 1.47 -1.53 16.19
C LEU A 143 0.40 -0.49 16.53
N VAL A 144 -0.87 -0.84 16.31
CA VAL A 144 -2.04 -0.10 16.77
C VAL A 144 -2.94 -1.08 17.53
N GLN A 145 -2.99 -0.95 18.85
CA GLN A 145 -3.79 -1.79 19.72
C GLN A 145 -4.91 -0.97 20.34
N GLY A 146 -6.13 -1.47 20.32
CA GLY A 146 -7.29 -0.79 20.88
C GLY A 146 -8.56 -1.62 20.73
N THR A 147 -9.66 -1.14 21.28
CA THR A 147 -10.95 -1.86 21.14
C THR A 147 -11.48 -1.74 19.71
N ALA A 148 -12.25 -2.72 19.26
CA ALA A 148 -12.89 -2.69 17.95
C ALA A 148 -13.82 -1.47 17.80
N GLY A 149 -14.51 -1.08 18.88
CA GLY A 149 -15.34 0.11 18.92
C GLY A 149 -14.54 1.40 18.77
N ASP A 150 -13.35 1.48 19.37
CA ASP A 150 -12.50 2.67 19.22
C ASP A 150 -11.83 2.72 17.84
N LEU A 151 -11.27 1.60 17.36
CA LEU A 151 -10.47 1.55 16.15
C LEU A 151 -11.32 1.50 14.87
N VAL A 152 -12.37 0.67 14.86
CA VAL A 152 -13.22 0.42 13.67
C VAL A 152 -14.50 1.26 13.72
N GLY A 153 -15.06 1.48 14.91
CA GLY A 153 -16.23 2.32 15.11
C GLY A 153 -17.48 1.80 14.39
N GLU A 154 -18.21 2.71 13.75
CA GLU A 154 -19.49 2.42 13.07
C GLU A 154 -19.34 1.44 11.89
N ASN A 155 -18.12 1.28 11.36
CA ASN A 155 -17.82 0.34 10.27
C ASN A 155 -17.65 -1.11 10.76
N LEU A 156 -17.78 -1.38 12.06
CA LEU A 156 -17.67 -2.73 12.61
C LEU A 156 -18.79 -3.61 12.07
N ASN A 157 -18.46 -4.58 11.22
CA ASN A 157 -19.42 -5.49 10.63
C ASN A 157 -20.12 -6.34 11.73
N PRO A 158 -21.45 -6.24 11.90
CA PRO A 158 -22.18 -7.03 12.90
C PRO A 158 -22.06 -8.54 12.70
N GLN A 159 -21.76 -9.00 11.47
CA GLN A 159 -21.59 -10.41 11.14
C GLN A 159 -20.18 -10.94 11.41
N SER A 160 -19.23 -10.08 11.82
CA SER A 160 -17.84 -10.48 12.11
C SER A 160 -17.70 -11.33 13.38
N GLY A 161 -18.71 -11.32 14.25
CA GLY A 161 -18.63 -11.93 15.58
C GLY A 161 -17.81 -11.12 16.60
N LEU A 162 -17.26 -9.97 16.19
CA LEU A 162 -16.55 -9.05 17.09
C LEU A 162 -17.52 -8.18 17.87
N LYS A 163 -17.21 -7.97 19.16
CA LYS A 163 -17.87 -6.97 20.00
C LYS A 163 -17.08 -5.68 19.97
N ALA A 164 -17.75 -4.54 20.15
CA ALA A 164 -17.09 -3.24 20.28
C ALA A 164 -16.03 -3.20 21.40
N THR A 165 -16.17 -4.05 22.42
CA THR A 165 -15.21 -4.18 23.54
C THR A 165 -14.06 -5.14 23.27
N ASP A 166 -14.10 -5.93 22.19
CA ASP A 166 -13.01 -6.84 21.85
C ASP A 166 -11.77 -6.02 21.50
N THR A 167 -10.61 -6.41 22.03
CA THR A 167 -9.34 -5.74 21.72
C THR A 167 -8.77 -6.31 20.42
N LEU A 168 -8.37 -5.43 19.52
CA LEU A 168 -7.70 -5.75 18.27
C LEU A 168 -6.25 -5.26 18.33
N VAL A 169 -5.35 -6.02 17.71
CA VAL A 169 -3.95 -5.67 17.50
C VAL A 169 -3.71 -5.60 16.00
N TRP A 170 -3.54 -4.39 15.48
CA TRP A 170 -3.14 -4.16 14.10
C TRP A 170 -1.64 -4.00 14.04
N VAL A 171 -0.99 -4.65 13.08
CA VAL A 171 0.41 -4.44 12.77
C VAL A 171 0.50 -3.98 11.32
N VAL A 172 1.14 -2.84 11.10
CA VAL A 172 1.25 -2.17 9.79
C VAL A 172 2.71 -1.95 9.45
N ASP A 173 3.14 -2.48 8.31
CA ASP A 173 4.44 -2.23 7.69
C ASP A 173 4.32 -1.15 6.62
N VAL A 174 5.09 -0.07 6.76
CA VAL A 174 5.15 1.01 5.76
C VAL A 174 6.15 0.63 4.67
N ALA A 175 5.68 -0.08 3.64
CA ALA A 175 6.51 -0.58 2.55
C ALA A 175 7.01 0.53 1.60
N GLY A 176 6.24 1.59 1.44
CA GLY A 176 6.66 2.76 0.66
C GLY A 176 5.69 3.92 0.73
N ALA A 177 6.13 5.07 0.24
CA ALA A 177 5.34 6.30 0.24
C ALA A 177 5.77 7.23 -0.89
N ALA A 178 4.82 7.99 -1.43
CA ALA A 178 5.07 9.01 -2.42
C ALA A 178 4.10 10.20 -2.28
N ALA A 179 4.67 11.40 -2.30
CA ALA A 179 3.93 12.64 -2.36
C ALA A 179 3.65 13.00 -3.83
N VAL A 180 2.37 12.96 -4.23
CA VAL A 180 1.92 13.32 -5.59
C VAL A 180 0.75 14.29 -5.48
N ASP A 181 0.87 15.43 -6.15
CA ASP A 181 -0.22 16.41 -6.23
C ASP A 181 -1.42 15.81 -6.98
N SER A 182 -2.64 16.03 -6.48
CA SER A 182 -3.83 15.41 -7.08
C SER A 182 -4.13 15.92 -8.49
N LYS A 183 -3.57 17.06 -8.90
CA LYS A 183 -3.65 17.62 -10.26
C LYS A 183 -2.36 17.45 -11.05
N ALA A 184 -1.42 16.63 -10.58
CA ALA A 184 -0.23 16.31 -11.34
C ALA A 184 -0.60 15.66 -12.68
N GLU A 185 0.27 15.85 -13.67
CA GLU A 185 0.13 15.33 -15.03
C GLU A 185 1.50 14.83 -15.52
N ALA A 186 1.49 13.99 -16.55
CA ALA A 186 2.71 13.48 -17.15
C ALA A 186 3.63 14.62 -17.61
N LYS A 187 4.94 14.50 -17.35
CA LYS A 187 5.98 15.46 -17.72
C LYS A 187 7.09 14.75 -18.47
N GLY A 188 7.38 15.20 -19.68
CA GLY A 188 8.40 14.57 -20.49
C GLY A 188 8.38 15.07 -21.93
N THR A 189 9.05 14.34 -22.81
CA THR A 189 9.12 14.67 -24.23
C THR A 189 7.92 14.08 -24.97
N GLN A 190 7.22 14.90 -25.76
CA GLN A 190 6.15 14.43 -26.65
C GLN A 190 6.72 13.40 -27.64
N ALA A 191 6.13 12.20 -27.66
CA ALA A 191 6.43 11.18 -28.65
C ALA A 191 5.56 11.36 -29.90
N ALA A 192 6.05 10.85 -31.04
CA ALA A 192 5.31 10.88 -32.29
C ALA A 192 4.06 9.97 -32.19
N PRO A 193 2.92 10.40 -32.77
CA PRO A 193 1.73 9.57 -32.84
C PRO A 193 1.95 8.35 -33.74
N GLU A 194 1.45 7.19 -33.32
CA GLU A 194 1.43 5.98 -34.14
C GLU A 194 0.13 5.92 -34.97
N ALA A 195 0.24 5.51 -36.23
CA ALA A 195 -0.91 5.40 -37.11
C ALA A 195 -1.88 4.31 -36.64
N GLY A 196 -3.18 4.61 -36.65
CA GLY A 196 -4.24 3.66 -36.25
C GLY A 196 -4.51 3.61 -34.75
N MET A 197 -3.75 4.33 -33.92
CA MET A 197 -4.05 4.51 -32.50
C MET A 197 -5.09 5.63 -32.29
N PRO A 198 -5.91 5.56 -31.23
CA PRO A 198 -6.79 6.66 -30.83
C PRO A 198 -6.04 7.97 -30.59
N GLU A 199 -6.67 9.09 -30.94
CA GLU A 199 -6.10 10.42 -30.68
C GLU A 199 -6.37 10.82 -29.23
N VAL A 200 -5.35 11.36 -28.55
CA VAL A 200 -5.47 11.86 -27.16
C VAL A 200 -5.16 13.35 -27.14
N LYS A 201 -6.12 14.13 -26.63
CA LYS A 201 -5.94 15.55 -26.31
C LYS A 201 -6.04 15.73 -24.81
N ALA A 202 -4.97 16.20 -24.20
CA ALA A 202 -4.89 16.33 -22.76
C ALA A 202 -4.59 17.80 -22.40
N PRO A 203 -5.63 18.60 -22.10
CA PRO A 203 -5.43 19.94 -21.57
C PRO A 203 -4.71 19.89 -20.23
N SER A 204 -3.99 20.96 -19.89
CA SER A 204 -3.24 21.00 -18.64
C SER A 204 -4.19 20.93 -17.45
N GLN A 205 -3.85 20.09 -16.47
CA GLN A 205 -4.59 19.87 -15.22
C GLN A 205 -6.08 19.52 -15.42
N ALA A 206 -6.40 18.78 -16.48
CA ALA A 206 -7.75 18.33 -16.75
C ALA A 206 -7.77 16.96 -17.43
N ALA A 207 -8.93 16.30 -17.41
CA ALA A 207 -9.10 14.99 -18.01
C ALA A 207 -8.77 14.99 -19.50
N ALA A 208 -8.03 13.96 -19.93
CA ALA A 208 -7.77 13.75 -21.35
C ALA A 208 -9.07 13.41 -22.09
N THR A 209 -9.22 13.96 -23.29
CA THR A 209 -10.23 13.56 -24.26
C THR A 209 -9.62 12.56 -25.23
N ILE A 210 -10.30 11.43 -25.43
CA ILE A 210 -9.84 10.34 -26.31
C ILE A 210 -10.80 10.23 -27.48
N THR A 211 -10.28 10.27 -28.71
CA THR A 211 -11.06 10.11 -29.94
C THR A 211 -10.70 8.79 -30.61
N VAL A 212 -11.65 7.86 -30.62
CA VAL A 212 -11.50 6.55 -31.25
C VAL A 212 -11.73 6.66 -32.77
N PRO A 213 -10.92 6.01 -33.63
CA PRO A 213 -11.10 6.07 -35.07
C PRO A 213 -12.45 5.48 -35.52
N LYS A 214 -13.24 6.29 -36.24
CA LYS A 214 -14.56 5.85 -36.74
C LYS A 214 -14.41 4.77 -37.81
N GLY A 215 -15.29 3.77 -37.77
CA GLY A 215 -15.37 2.71 -38.77
C GLY A 215 -14.25 1.67 -38.70
N GLN A 216 -13.34 1.78 -37.74
CA GLN A 216 -12.29 0.77 -37.51
C GLN A 216 -12.75 -0.29 -36.51
N LYS A 217 -12.39 -1.55 -36.79
CA LYS A 217 -12.59 -2.64 -35.83
C LYS A 217 -11.62 -2.46 -34.65
N ALA A 218 -12.12 -2.76 -33.46
CA ALA A 218 -11.29 -2.78 -32.26
C ALA A 218 -10.14 -3.80 -32.41
N PRO A 219 -8.92 -3.45 -31.97
CA PRO A 219 -7.83 -4.41 -31.88
C PRO A 219 -8.21 -5.61 -31.00
N THR A 220 -7.88 -6.83 -31.46
CA THR A 220 -8.09 -8.06 -30.69
C THR A 220 -6.94 -8.35 -29.71
N GLU A 221 -5.85 -7.60 -29.83
CA GLU A 221 -4.66 -7.69 -28.97
C GLU A 221 -4.49 -6.39 -28.19
N LEU A 222 -3.79 -6.46 -27.05
CA LEU A 222 -3.35 -5.28 -26.32
C LEU A 222 -2.43 -4.43 -27.22
N LYS A 223 -2.81 -3.17 -27.44
CA LYS A 223 -1.94 -2.16 -28.04
C LYS A 223 -1.59 -1.11 -26.98
N GLN A 224 -0.38 -0.59 -27.06
CA GLN A 224 0.12 0.44 -26.16
C GLN A 224 1.02 1.40 -26.92
N GLN A 225 0.98 2.68 -26.56
CA GLN A 225 1.85 3.70 -27.11
C GLN A 225 2.22 4.70 -26.01
N VAL A 226 3.50 5.03 -25.90
CA VAL A 226 3.93 6.16 -25.06
C VAL A 226 3.69 7.45 -25.84
N LEU A 227 2.87 8.35 -25.29
CA LEU A 227 2.56 9.66 -25.87
C LEU A 227 3.46 10.76 -25.30
N ILE A 228 3.80 10.68 -24.02
CA ILE A 228 4.79 11.52 -23.37
C ILE A 228 5.81 10.58 -22.74
N LYS A 229 7.09 10.76 -23.06
CA LYS A 229 8.18 9.98 -22.50
C LYS A 229 8.75 10.68 -21.26
N GLY A 230 8.42 10.16 -20.10
CA GLY A 230 8.98 10.55 -18.82
C GLY A 230 10.40 10.03 -18.62
N THR A 231 11.07 10.60 -17.63
CA THR A 231 12.46 10.27 -17.27
C THR A 231 12.58 9.76 -15.83
N GLY A 232 11.46 9.56 -15.15
CA GLY A 232 11.43 9.06 -13.79
C GLY A 232 11.77 7.57 -13.69
N PRO A 233 11.82 7.02 -12.46
CA PRO A 233 12.12 5.62 -12.24
C PRO A 233 11.14 4.70 -12.98
N LYS A 234 11.59 3.48 -13.24
CA LYS A 234 10.79 2.45 -13.89
C LYS A 234 9.76 1.90 -12.91
N VAL A 235 8.54 1.67 -13.39
CA VAL A 235 7.48 0.99 -12.65
C VAL A 235 7.81 -0.50 -12.57
N GLU A 236 7.80 -1.05 -11.36
CA GLU A 236 8.06 -2.45 -11.07
C GLU A 236 6.79 -3.15 -10.57
N ALA A 237 6.69 -4.46 -10.82
CA ALA A 237 5.56 -5.25 -10.32
C ALA A 237 5.55 -5.26 -8.78
N GLY A 238 4.37 -5.13 -8.18
CA GLY A 238 4.16 -5.04 -6.74
C GLY A 238 4.12 -3.63 -6.18
N GLN A 239 4.52 -2.61 -6.95
CA GLN A 239 4.48 -1.21 -6.51
C GLN A 239 3.05 -0.65 -6.50
N GLY A 240 2.86 0.41 -5.71
CA GLY A 240 1.68 1.28 -5.80
C GLY A 240 1.88 2.29 -6.93
N LEU A 241 1.30 2.02 -8.09
CA LEU A 241 1.26 2.93 -9.23
C LEU A 241 0.32 4.09 -8.94
N ILE A 242 0.82 5.31 -8.92
CA ILE A 242 0.01 6.53 -8.78
C ILE A 242 -0.19 7.12 -10.17
N ALA A 243 -1.45 7.27 -10.57
CA ALA A 243 -1.80 7.66 -11.93
C ALA A 243 -2.96 8.64 -12.01
N GLN A 244 -2.97 9.44 -13.08
CA GLN A 244 -4.18 10.05 -13.61
C GLN A 244 -4.60 9.29 -14.85
N TYR A 245 -5.90 9.07 -15.04
CA TYR A 245 -6.40 8.37 -16.21
C TYR A 245 -7.74 8.88 -16.71
N THR A 246 -7.98 8.64 -18.00
CA THR A 246 -9.32 8.65 -18.60
C THR A 246 -9.51 7.34 -19.35
N GLY A 247 -10.64 6.67 -19.12
CA GLY A 247 -11.08 5.48 -19.83
C GLY A 247 -12.31 5.76 -20.70
N VAL A 248 -12.25 5.37 -21.98
CA VAL A 248 -13.39 5.38 -22.90
C VAL A 248 -13.62 4.00 -23.50
N LYS A 249 -14.85 3.69 -23.91
CA LYS A 249 -15.16 2.48 -24.68
C LYS A 249 -14.80 2.70 -26.15
N TRP A 250 -14.17 1.72 -26.78
CA TRP A 250 -13.87 1.77 -28.21
C TRP A 250 -15.16 1.90 -29.05
N GLU A 251 -16.21 1.17 -28.67
CA GLU A 251 -17.41 0.96 -29.49
C GLU A 251 -18.21 2.25 -29.74
N ASP A 252 -18.27 3.14 -28.76
CA ASP A 252 -19.04 4.38 -28.83
C ASP A 252 -18.24 5.64 -28.47
N GLY A 253 -16.96 5.49 -28.09
CA GLY A 253 -16.11 6.59 -27.66
C GLY A 253 -16.52 7.22 -26.33
N LYS A 254 -17.51 6.67 -25.62
CA LYS A 254 -18.02 7.26 -24.38
C LYS A 254 -17.04 7.00 -23.23
N LYS A 255 -16.76 8.06 -22.48
CA LYS A 255 -16.07 7.97 -21.18
C LYS A 255 -16.89 7.09 -20.24
N PHE A 256 -16.24 6.10 -19.64
CA PHE A 256 -16.82 5.29 -18.57
C PHE A 256 -16.19 5.61 -17.22
N ASP A 257 -14.95 6.09 -17.19
CA ASP A 257 -14.27 6.43 -15.94
C ASP A 257 -13.14 7.45 -16.13
N SER A 258 -12.84 8.21 -15.08
CA SER A 258 -11.65 9.07 -15.00
C SER A 258 -11.34 9.40 -13.55
N SER A 259 -10.06 9.33 -13.17
CA SER A 259 -9.57 9.77 -11.85
C SER A 259 -9.89 11.24 -11.55
N TRP A 260 -10.00 12.09 -12.58
CA TRP A 260 -10.39 13.50 -12.43
C TRP A 260 -11.81 13.67 -11.89
N ASP A 261 -12.71 12.72 -12.15
CA ASP A 261 -14.08 12.72 -11.60
C ASP A 261 -14.08 12.32 -10.11
N HIS A 262 -13.00 11.70 -9.63
CA HIS A 262 -12.85 11.15 -8.27
C HIS A 262 -11.85 11.94 -7.41
N GLY A 263 -11.59 13.20 -7.75
CA GLY A 263 -10.71 14.08 -6.98
C GLY A 263 -9.23 14.09 -7.40
N GLY A 264 -8.88 13.40 -8.50
CA GLY A 264 -7.57 13.46 -9.14
C GLY A 264 -6.74 12.20 -8.95
N ALA A 265 -5.41 12.35 -8.91
CA ALA A 265 -4.46 11.23 -8.89
C ALA A 265 -4.90 10.11 -7.93
N THR A 266 -4.90 8.88 -8.45
CA THR A 266 -5.38 7.68 -7.76
C THR A 266 -4.27 6.63 -7.77
N ALA A 267 -4.22 5.78 -6.75
CA ALA A 267 -3.20 4.77 -6.63
C ALA A 267 -3.77 3.36 -6.81
N PHE A 268 -2.98 2.50 -7.43
CA PHE A 268 -3.33 1.13 -7.78
C PHE A 268 -2.14 0.22 -7.52
N GLN A 269 -2.37 -0.98 -7.00
CA GLN A 269 -1.30 -1.97 -6.99
C GLN A 269 -1.15 -2.58 -8.39
N ILE A 270 0.06 -2.52 -8.95
CA ILE A 270 0.33 -2.93 -10.33
C ILE A 270 1.16 -4.21 -10.40
N GLY A 271 0.87 -5.07 -11.37
CA GLY A 271 1.63 -6.30 -11.64
C GLY A 271 1.35 -7.44 -10.65
N THR A 272 0.24 -7.37 -9.92
CA THR A 272 -0.18 -8.37 -8.92
C THR A 272 -1.53 -9.01 -9.21
N GLY A 273 -2.19 -8.63 -10.32
CA GLY A 273 -3.56 -9.03 -10.62
C GLY A 273 -4.63 -8.21 -9.91
N SER A 274 -4.25 -7.15 -9.18
CA SER A 274 -5.18 -6.27 -8.44
C SER A 274 -5.93 -5.29 -9.35
N VAL A 275 -5.51 -5.12 -10.60
CA VAL A 275 -6.19 -4.33 -11.64
C VAL A 275 -6.40 -5.17 -12.91
N ILE A 276 -7.09 -4.60 -13.91
CA ILE A 276 -7.28 -5.29 -15.19
C ILE A 276 -5.94 -5.72 -15.82
N GLN A 277 -5.89 -6.93 -16.37
CA GLN A 277 -4.64 -7.52 -16.88
C GLN A 277 -3.93 -6.66 -17.94
N GLY A 278 -4.67 -5.87 -18.70
CA GLY A 278 -4.11 -4.94 -19.67
C GLY A 278 -3.21 -3.87 -19.03
N TRP A 279 -3.57 -3.36 -17.84
CA TRP A 279 -2.73 -2.43 -17.09
C TRP A 279 -1.48 -3.13 -16.55
N ASP A 280 -1.64 -4.28 -15.90
CA ASP A 280 -0.52 -5.07 -15.37
C ASP A 280 0.53 -5.40 -16.44
N LYS A 281 0.08 -5.76 -17.65
CA LYS A 281 0.97 -6.09 -18.77
C LYS A 281 1.60 -4.86 -19.44
N ALA A 282 0.89 -3.74 -19.49
CA ALA A 282 1.32 -2.58 -20.26
C ALA A 282 2.14 -1.57 -19.43
N LEU A 283 1.78 -1.36 -18.16
CA LEU A 283 2.33 -0.27 -17.35
C LEU A 283 3.57 -0.69 -16.57
N VAL A 284 3.72 -1.97 -16.24
CA VAL A 284 4.98 -2.49 -15.70
C VAL A 284 6.09 -2.26 -16.71
N GLY A 285 7.17 -1.65 -16.23
CA GLY A 285 8.33 -1.29 -17.02
C GLY A 285 8.26 0.04 -17.77
N LYS A 286 7.15 0.79 -17.65
CA LYS A 286 7.08 2.20 -18.08
C LYS A 286 7.78 3.10 -17.07
N ASN A 287 7.99 4.36 -17.42
CA ASN A 287 8.65 5.35 -16.57
C ASN A 287 7.63 6.23 -15.86
N VAL A 288 7.93 6.61 -14.62
CA VAL A 288 7.26 7.75 -13.99
C VAL A 288 7.48 8.99 -14.86
N GLY A 289 6.40 9.72 -15.09
CA GLY A 289 6.30 10.84 -16.04
C GLY A 289 5.77 10.43 -17.43
N ASP A 290 5.64 9.13 -17.73
CA ASP A 290 5.05 8.70 -19.00
C ASP A 290 3.55 9.04 -19.07
N ARG A 291 3.08 9.47 -20.24
CA ARG A 291 1.67 9.31 -20.63
C ARG A 291 1.59 8.14 -21.59
N VAL A 292 0.79 7.14 -21.25
CA VAL A 292 0.63 5.91 -22.04
C VAL A 292 -0.82 5.80 -22.52
N LEU A 293 -0.98 5.63 -23.83
CA LEU A 293 -2.24 5.26 -24.46
C LEU A 293 -2.32 3.74 -24.53
N LEU A 294 -3.41 3.16 -24.04
CA LEU A 294 -3.69 1.73 -24.06
C LEU A 294 -4.96 1.45 -24.83
N VAL A 295 -4.98 0.38 -25.62
CA VAL A 295 -6.19 -0.22 -26.19
C VAL A 295 -6.24 -1.67 -25.74
N ILE A 296 -7.21 -1.99 -24.89
CA ILE A 296 -7.27 -3.23 -24.12
C ILE A 296 -8.51 -4.03 -24.56
N PRO A 297 -8.33 -5.20 -25.20
CA PRO A 297 -9.46 -6.05 -25.59
C PRO A 297 -10.18 -6.60 -24.35
N PRO A 298 -11.46 -7.01 -24.47
CA PRO A 298 -12.28 -7.47 -23.33
C PRO A 298 -11.61 -8.57 -22.50
N ALA A 299 -10.92 -9.52 -23.16
CA ALA A 299 -10.22 -10.62 -22.50
C ALA A 299 -9.09 -10.20 -21.55
N LEU A 300 -8.55 -8.98 -21.71
CA LEU A 300 -7.54 -8.38 -20.83
C LEU A 300 -8.13 -7.23 -19.98
N ALA A 301 -9.44 -7.01 -20.07
CA ALA A 301 -10.22 -6.06 -19.29
C ALA A 301 -11.23 -6.82 -18.41
N TYR A 302 -12.53 -6.58 -18.59
CA TYR A 302 -13.60 -7.15 -17.76
C TYR A 302 -14.26 -8.41 -18.34
N GLY A 303 -13.74 -8.99 -19.43
CA GLY A 303 -14.40 -10.09 -20.15
C GLY A 303 -14.56 -11.39 -19.37
N SER A 304 -13.78 -11.60 -18.31
CA SER A 304 -13.95 -12.74 -17.39
C SER A 304 -15.08 -12.52 -16.36
N ASN A 305 -15.59 -11.30 -16.25
CA ASN A 305 -16.68 -10.94 -15.34
C ASN A 305 -17.96 -10.63 -16.13
N PRO A 306 -18.83 -11.64 -16.40
CA PRO A 306 -20.00 -11.45 -17.26
C PRO A 306 -21.08 -10.52 -16.67
N SER A 307 -21.02 -10.21 -15.37
CA SER A 307 -21.95 -9.24 -14.74
C SER A 307 -21.51 -7.80 -14.93
N SER A 308 -20.28 -7.55 -15.38
CA SER A 308 -19.81 -6.20 -15.69
C SER A 308 -20.47 -5.67 -16.96
N GLU A 309 -20.95 -4.43 -16.92
CA GLU A 309 -21.44 -3.73 -18.11
C GLU A 309 -20.33 -3.53 -19.18
N LEU A 310 -19.06 -3.62 -18.78
CA LEU A 310 -17.89 -3.49 -19.64
C LEU A 310 -17.37 -4.84 -20.15
N ALA A 311 -18.02 -5.96 -19.83
CA ALA A 311 -17.53 -7.31 -20.14
C ALA A 311 -17.30 -7.56 -21.63
N LYS A 312 -17.99 -6.84 -22.51
CA LYS A 312 -17.90 -7.00 -23.98
C LYS A 312 -17.08 -5.91 -24.65
N ASN A 313 -16.61 -4.91 -23.91
CA ASN A 313 -16.04 -3.69 -24.47
C ASN A 313 -14.52 -3.76 -24.57
N THR A 314 -14.00 -3.26 -25.70
CA THR A 314 -12.59 -2.87 -25.79
C THR A 314 -12.44 -1.51 -25.12
N LEU A 315 -11.49 -1.40 -24.19
CA LEU A 315 -11.29 -0.17 -23.42
C LEU A 315 -10.07 0.59 -23.94
N VAL A 316 -10.21 1.91 -24.07
CA VAL A 316 -9.10 2.79 -24.42
C VAL A 316 -8.80 3.68 -23.22
N PHE A 317 -7.55 3.68 -22.79
CA PHE A 317 -7.10 4.50 -21.67
C PHE A 317 -6.00 5.47 -22.10
N SER A 318 -6.05 6.69 -21.58
CA SER A 318 -4.88 7.55 -21.43
C SER A 318 -4.47 7.51 -19.97
N VAL A 319 -3.23 7.12 -19.67
CA VAL A 319 -2.71 6.96 -18.30
C VAL A 319 -1.45 7.79 -18.14
N ASP A 320 -1.47 8.74 -17.22
CA ASP A 320 -0.28 9.46 -16.77
C ASP A 320 0.28 8.75 -15.55
N ILE A 321 1.53 8.31 -15.63
CA ILE A 321 2.23 7.69 -14.51
C ILE A 321 2.89 8.81 -13.70
N LEU A 322 2.41 9.05 -12.49
CA LEU A 322 2.80 10.21 -11.68
C LEU A 322 3.79 9.87 -10.57
N GLY A 323 3.80 8.62 -10.13
CA GLY A 323 4.70 8.16 -9.08
C GLY A 323 4.53 6.67 -8.80
N VAL A 324 5.42 6.17 -7.94
CA VAL A 324 5.35 4.83 -7.37
C VAL A 324 5.64 4.89 -5.87
N ALA A 325 4.93 4.07 -5.09
CA ALA A 325 5.15 3.82 -3.66
C ALA A 325 5.47 2.34 -3.44
#